data_AF-A0A124FPX0-F1
#
_entry.id   AF-A0A124FPX0-F1
#
_cell.length_a   1.000
_cell.length_b   1.000
_cell.length_c   1.000
_cell.angle_alpha   90.00
_cell.angle_beta   90.00
_cell.angle_gamma   90.00
#
_symmetry.space_group_name_H-M   'P 1'
#
loop_
_entity.id
_entity.type
_entity.pdbx_description
1 polymer ?
#
loop_
_entity_poly.entity_id
_entity_poly.type
_entity_poly.pdbx_seq_one_letter_code
_entity_poly.pdbx_strand_id
1 'polypeptide(L)'
;MTGGKKYVLFCALFFLFGLTSGYQTKSSLQDNAGTVIQAENVPAAEYFLKTFPDKKIITLSGSDLNNDGKKDLVVIYKENSKKNRMLVVLNLPGKYQCTNSFPAPVSNQLITFRDIDRKPPVEFVVQGMKDAKVGYAVYRVEGALLEDLFGRGMNYCC
;
A
#
# COMPACT_ATOMS: atom_id res chain seq x y z
N MET A 1 17.33 62.86 44.79
CA MET A 1 16.49 62.85 46.01
C MET A 1 15.04 62.92 45.56
N THR A 2 14.15 62.22 46.30
CA THR A 2 12.74 61.82 46.02
C THR A 2 12.63 60.52 45.19
N GLY A 3 11.93 59.45 45.59
CA GLY A 3 11.18 59.13 46.81
C GLY A 3 9.88 58.38 46.48
N GLY A 4 9.82 57.07 46.78
CA GLY A 4 8.58 56.25 46.86
C GLY A 4 8.19 55.51 45.57
N LYS A 5 7.65 54.29 45.56
CA LYS A 5 6.87 53.53 46.56
C LYS A 5 7.03 52.02 46.35
N LYS A 6 6.89 51.26 47.45
CA LYS A 6 6.84 49.79 47.51
C LYS A 6 5.49 49.28 46.98
N TYR A 7 5.48 48.26 46.12
CA TYR A 7 4.29 47.44 45.88
C TYR A 7 4.62 45.95 45.81
N VAL A 8 3.79 45.23 46.55
CA VAL A 8 3.69 43.81 46.89
C VAL A 8 3.81 42.90 45.66
N LEU A 9 4.71 41.92 45.72
CA LEU A 9 4.81 40.83 44.74
C LEU A 9 3.68 39.83 45.04
N PHE A 10 2.63 39.82 44.22
CA PHE A 10 1.52 38.88 44.31
C PHE A 10 1.68 37.79 43.27
N CYS A 11 1.70 36.53 43.73
CA CYS A 11 1.67 35.33 42.90
C CYS A 11 0.44 35.32 41.98
N ALA A 12 0.63 34.96 40.72
CA ALA A 12 -0.43 34.37 39.91
C ALA A 12 0.17 33.36 38.92
N LEU A 13 -0.12 32.09 39.20
CA LEU A 13 0.11 30.95 38.32
C LEU A 13 -0.51 31.23 36.94
N PHE A 14 0.32 31.24 35.90
CA PHE A 14 -0.18 31.00 34.54
C PHE A 14 -0.20 29.51 34.29
N PHE A 15 -1.43 28.97 34.23
CA PHE A 15 -1.77 27.66 33.72
C PHE A 15 -1.11 27.42 32.35
N LEU A 16 -0.04 26.62 32.33
CA LEU A 16 0.46 26.00 31.10
C LEU A 16 -0.52 24.89 30.70
N PHE A 17 -1.64 25.26 30.08
CA PHE A 17 -2.38 24.36 29.20
C PHE A 17 -1.57 24.19 27.91
N GLY A 18 -0.52 23.37 28.00
CA GLY A 18 0.15 22.83 26.84
C GLY A 18 -0.80 21.86 26.16
N LEU A 19 -1.49 22.34 25.12
CA LEU A 19 -2.18 21.53 24.13
C LEU A 19 -1.18 20.49 23.61
N THR A 20 -1.22 19.29 24.17
CA THR A 20 -0.53 18.15 23.57
C THR A 20 -1.28 17.86 22.28
N SER A 21 -0.60 18.20 21.19
CA SER A 21 -0.96 17.87 19.82
C SER A 21 -1.36 16.40 19.79
N GLY A 22 -2.65 16.15 19.54
CA GLY A 22 -3.15 14.81 19.27
C GLY A 22 -2.43 14.30 18.03
N TYR A 23 -1.42 13.45 18.23
CA TYR A 23 -0.94 12.56 17.17
C TYR A 23 -2.13 11.64 16.86
N GLN A 24 -2.96 12.02 15.89
CA GLN A 24 -3.95 11.12 15.33
C GLN A 24 -3.19 9.99 14.63
N THR A 25 -3.25 8.83 15.26
CA THR A 25 -2.77 7.57 14.70
C THR A 25 -3.52 7.28 13.40
N LYS A 26 -2.74 7.09 12.34
CA LYS A 26 -3.07 6.57 11.01
C LYS A 26 -4.37 5.73 10.99
N SER A 27 -5.42 6.28 10.39
CA SER A 27 -6.66 5.54 10.10
C SER A 27 -6.36 4.44 9.07
N SER A 28 -6.60 3.18 9.44
CA SER A 28 -6.62 2.06 8.51
C SER A 28 -8.00 2.02 7.84
N LEU A 29 -8.02 1.90 6.52
CA LEU A 29 -9.26 1.63 5.80
C LEU A 29 -9.52 0.13 5.83
N GLN A 30 -10.79 -0.24 5.98
CA GLN A 30 -11.25 -1.60 5.75
C GLN A 30 -12.02 -1.61 4.44
N ASP A 31 -11.57 -2.40 3.47
CA ASP A 31 -12.36 -2.57 2.24
C ASP A 31 -13.62 -3.40 2.52
N ASN A 32 -14.51 -3.49 1.53
CA ASN A 32 -15.73 -4.31 1.63
C ASN A 32 -15.44 -5.81 1.87
N ALA A 33 -14.18 -6.25 1.78
CA ALA A 33 -13.72 -7.60 2.09
C ALA A 33 -13.33 -7.83 3.54
N GLY A 34 -13.17 -6.78 4.33
CA GLY A 34 -12.57 -6.86 5.64
C GLY A 34 -11.04 -6.74 5.63
N THR A 35 -10.42 -6.48 4.47
CA THR A 35 -8.96 -6.32 4.33
C THR A 35 -8.51 -5.03 5.00
N VAL A 36 -7.58 -5.13 5.96
CA VAL A 36 -7.00 -3.97 6.63
C VAL A 36 -5.94 -3.34 5.75
N ILE A 37 -6.18 -2.10 5.34
CA ILE A 37 -5.26 -1.32 4.51
C ILE A 37 -4.42 -0.43 5.42
N GLN A 38 -3.11 -0.62 5.38
CA GLN A 38 -2.16 0.25 6.07
C GLN A 38 -2.28 1.67 5.53
N ALA A 39 -2.21 2.69 6.40
CA ALA A 39 -2.52 4.06 6.01
C ALA A 39 -1.60 4.62 4.90
N GLU A 40 -0.35 4.15 4.79
CA GLU A 40 0.53 4.49 3.67
C GLU A 40 0.02 4.00 2.30
N ASN A 41 -0.79 2.95 2.27
CA ASN A 41 -1.32 2.35 1.05
C ASN A 41 -2.72 2.86 0.71
N VAL A 42 -3.36 3.61 1.63
CA VAL A 42 -4.73 4.09 1.50
C VAL A 42 -4.96 4.87 0.19
N PRO A 43 -4.15 5.88 -0.18
CA PRO A 43 -4.42 6.67 -1.38
C PRO A 43 -4.41 5.84 -2.68
N ALA A 44 -3.44 4.92 -2.82
CA ALA A 44 -3.36 4.05 -3.99
C ALA A 44 -4.49 3.01 -4.02
N ALA A 45 -4.90 2.50 -2.86
CA ALA A 45 -6.02 1.57 -2.75
C ALA A 45 -7.36 2.26 -3.06
N GLU A 46 -7.56 3.50 -2.60
CA GLU A 46 -8.73 4.31 -2.97
C GLU A 46 -8.81 4.56 -4.47
N TYR A 47 -7.67 4.88 -5.10
CA TYR A 47 -7.62 5.02 -6.56
C TYR A 47 -8.03 3.72 -7.27
N PHE A 48 -7.54 2.57 -6.80
CA PHE A 48 -7.96 1.27 -7.32
C PHE A 48 -9.47 1.06 -7.20
N LEU A 49 -10.03 1.26 -6.00
CA LEU A 49 -11.45 1.04 -5.73
C LEU A 49 -12.35 2.02 -6.51
N LYS A 50 -11.89 3.24 -6.75
CA LYS A 50 -12.59 4.20 -7.62
C LYS A 50 -12.56 3.78 -9.09
N THR A 51 -11.44 3.22 -9.53
CA THR A 51 -11.27 2.75 -10.92
C THR A 51 -12.06 1.45 -11.16
N PHE A 52 -12.17 0.60 -10.15
CA PHE A 52 -12.79 -0.71 -10.21
C PHE A 52 -13.81 -0.91 -9.06
N PRO A 53 -14.94 -0.20 -9.09
CA PRO A 53 -15.88 -0.13 -7.96
C PRO A 53 -16.57 -1.46 -7.64
N ASP A 54 -16.61 -2.39 -8.59
CA ASP A 54 -17.20 -3.73 -8.44
C ASP A 54 -16.19 -4.78 -7.95
N LYS A 55 -14.89 -4.43 -7.86
CA LYS A 55 -13.84 -5.37 -7.50
C LYS A 55 -13.57 -5.38 -6.00
N LYS A 56 -13.24 -6.57 -5.52
CA LYS A 56 -12.94 -6.84 -4.11
C LYS A 56 -11.45 -7.10 -3.96
N ILE A 57 -10.77 -6.37 -3.08
CA ILE A 57 -9.36 -6.61 -2.80
C ILE A 57 -9.24 -7.90 -1.97
N ILE A 58 -8.28 -8.74 -2.33
CA ILE A 58 -7.95 -9.98 -1.61
C ILE A 58 -6.74 -9.74 -0.72
N THR A 59 -5.69 -9.16 -1.29
CA THR A 59 -4.51 -8.72 -0.56
C THR A 59 -3.80 -7.61 -1.34
N LEU A 60 -3.01 -6.81 -0.63
CA LEU A 60 -2.21 -5.75 -1.21
C LEU A 60 -0.90 -5.59 -0.45
N SER A 61 0.11 -5.06 -1.13
CA SER A 61 1.39 -4.74 -0.51
C SER A 61 2.07 -3.61 -1.26
N GLY A 62 2.70 -2.69 -0.52
CA GLY A 62 3.28 -1.47 -1.09
C GLY A 62 4.80 -1.44 -1.01
N SER A 63 5.44 -1.03 -2.11
CA SER A 63 6.89 -0.81 -2.25
C SER A 63 7.13 0.19 -3.38
N ASP A 64 8.31 0.80 -3.43
CA ASP A 64 8.74 1.58 -4.58
C ASP A 64 9.14 0.59 -5.71
N LEU A 65 8.29 0.47 -6.73
CA LEU A 65 8.40 -0.53 -7.81
C LEU A 65 8.90 0.04 -9.12
N ASN A 66 9.09 1.35 -9.21
CA ASN A 66 9.66 2.04 -10.37
C ASN A 66 10.89 2.90 -10.00
N ASN A 67 11.30 2.88 -8.72
CA ASN A 67 12.44 3.62 -8.14
C ASN A 67 12.30 5.14 -8.29
N ASP A 68 11.08 5.67 -8.12
CA ASP A 68 10.79 7.11 -8.14
C ASP A 68 10.77 7.76 -6.73
N GLY A 69 11.05 6.96 -5.69
CA GLY A 69 11.07 7.39 -4.30
C GLY A 69 9.70 7.37 -3.63
N LYS A 70 8.64 6.95 -4.32
CA LYS A 70 7.29 6.79 -3.77
C LYS A 70 6.89 5.33 -3.76
N LYS A 71 6.06 4.96 -2.78
CA LYS A 71 5.48 3.62 -2.76
C LYS A 71 4.35 3.52 -3.79
N ASP A 72 4.47 2.51 -4.63
CA ASP A 72 3.42 1.93 -5.45
C ASP A 72 2.66 0.86 -4.65
N LEU A 73 1.59 0.31 -5.25
CA LEU A 73 0.76 -0.70 -4.61
C LEU A 73 0.49 -1.89 -5.53
N VAL A 74 0.97 -3.07 -5.16
CA VAL A 74 0.52 -4.33 -5.77
C VAL A 74 -0.84 -4.68 -5.20
N VAL A 75 -1.84 -4.91 -6.06
CA VAL A 75 -3.20 -5.26 -5.65
C VAL A 75 -3.58 -6.60 -6.28
N ILE A 76 -3.90 -7.59 -5.44
CA ILE A 76 -4.56 -8.82 -5.87
C ILE A 76 -6.05 -8.69 -5.54
N TYR A 77 -6.90 -8.92 -6.53
CA TYR A 77 -8.34 -8.70 -6.43
C TYR A 77 -9.15 -9.82 -7.07
N LYS A 78 -10.41 -9.91 -6.66
CA LYS A 78 -11.38 -10.83 -7.22
C LYS A 78 -11.92 -10.27 -8.53
N GLU A 79 -11.58 -10.89 -9.66
CA GLU A 79 -12.11 -10.49 -10.98
C GLU A 79 -13.58 -10.92 -11.12
N ASN A 80 -13.86 -12.16 -10.72
CA ASN A 80 -15.19 -12.76 -10.62
C ASN A 80 -15.14 -13.95 -9.63
N SER A 81 -16.26 -14.67 -9.45
CA SER A 81 -16.37 -15.77 -8.49
C SER A 81 -15.28 -16.86 -8.64
N LYS A 82 -14.74 -17.08 -9.85
CA LYS A 82 -13.79 -18.16 -10.15
C LYS A 82 -12.35 -17.70 -10.36
N LYS A 83 -12.11 -16.42 -10.65
CA LYS A 83 -10.79 -15.92 -11.07
C LYS A 83 -10.34 -14.74 -10.21
N ASN A 84 -9.05 -14.73 -9.92
CA ASN A 84 -8.37 -13.58 -9.31
C ASN A 84 -7.43 -12.96 -10.34
N ARG A 85 -7.18 -11.67 -10.18
CA ARG A 85 -6.20 -10.94 -10.98
C ARG A 85 -5.34 -10.07 -10.09
N MET A 86 -4.25 -9.61 -10.65
CA MET A 86 -3.30 -8.72 -10.02
C MET A 86 -2.91 -7.60 -10.97
N LEU A 87 -2.72 -6.39 -10.43
CA LEU A 87 -2.08 -5.29 -11.11
C LEU A 87 -1.27 -4.44 -10.11
N VAL A 88 -0.53 -3.46 -10.62
CA VAL A 88 0.12 -2.44 -9.80
C VAL A 88 -0.58 -1.10 -10.01
N VAL A 89 -0.83 -0.39 -8.92
CA VAL A 89 -1.19 1.03 -8.92
C VAL A 89 0.08 1.83 -8.72
N LEU A 90 0.52 2.52 -9.77
CA LEU A 90 1.70 3.37 -9.76
C LEU A 90 1.37 4.74 -9.17
N ASN A 91 2.22 5.22 -8.26
CA ASN A 91 2.13 6.51 -7.60
C ASN A 91 3.04 7.54 -8.30
N LEU A 92 2.65 7.91 -9.52
CA LEU A 92 3.42 8.83 -10.34
C LEU A 92 3.33 10.28 -9.83
N PRO A 93 4.23 11.19 -10.25
CA PRO A 93 4.09 12.62 -9.97
C PRO A 93 2.72 13.19 -10.38
N GLY A 94 1.93 13.58 -9.38
CA GLY A 94 0.63 14.24 -9.55
C GLY A 94 -0.53 13.34 -9.99
N LYS A 95 -0.32 12.02 -10.15
CA LYS A 95 -1.39 11.09 -10.55
C LYS A 95 -1.11 9.65 -10.12
N TYR A 96 -2.17 8.87 -10.00
CA TYR A 96 -2.07 7.42 -9.94
C TYR A 96 -2.41 6.81 -11.31
N GLN A 97 -1.86 5.63 -11.58
CA GLN A 97 -2.13 4.89 -12.81
C GLN A 97 -2.07 3.38 -12.57
N CYS A 98 -3.06 2.64 -13.05
CA CYS A 98 -3.01 1.17 -13.04
C CYS A 98 -2.19 0.65 -14.23
N THR A 99 -1.41 -0.41 -14.01
CA THR A 99 -0.78 -1.19 -15.08
C THR A 99 -1.79 -2.09 -15.79
N ASN A 100 -1.33 -2.84 -16.81
CA ASN A 100 -1.99 -4.09 -17.20
C ASN A 100 -2.05 -5.07 -16.01
N SER A 101 -2.89 -6.10 -16.13
CA SER A 101 -3.10 -7.09 -15.07
C SER A 101 -2.71 -8.50 -15.50
N PHE A 102 -2.36 -9.35 -14.54
CA PHE A 102 -2.09 -10.78 -14.70
C PHE A 102 -3.08 -11.64 -13.90
N PRO A 103 -3.30 -12.91 -14.28
CA PRO A 103 -3.93 -13.88 -13.39
C PRO A 103 -3.19 -13.98 -12.06
N ALA A 104 -3.93 -14.17 -10.96
CA ALA A 104 -3.37 -14.33 -9.63
C ALA A 104 -3.89 -15.61 -8.97
N PRO A 105 -3.15 -16.21 -8.01
CA PRO A 105 -3.56 -17.46 -7.39
C PRO A 105 -4.93 -17.35 -6.71
N VAL A 106 -5.70 -18.45 -6.64
CA VAL A 106 -7.06 -18.43 -6.09
C VAL A 106 -7.12 -18.41 -4.55
N SER A 107 -6.11 -18.95 -3.86
CA SER A 107 -5.97 -18.90 -2.40
C SER A 107 -4.52 -18.71 -1.94
N ASN A 108 -4.34 -18.41 -0.65
CA ASN A 108 -3.06 -18.27 0.03
C ASN A 108 -2.09 -17.31 -0.67
N GLN A 109 -2.59 -16.15 -1.10
CA GLN A 109 -1.81 -15.19 -1.86
C GLN A 109 -0.80 -14.48 -0.95
N LEU A 110 0.47 -14.55 -1.33
CA LEU A 110 1.56 -13.84 -0.67
C LEU A 110 2.29 -12.98 -1.69
N ILE A 111 2.55 -11.72 -1.33
CA ILE A 111 3.35 -10.78 -2.10
C ILE A 111 4.62 -10.49 -1.31
N THR A 112 5.78 -10.66 -1.93
CA THR A 112 7.07 -10.31 -1.32
C THR A 112 7.93 -9.52 -2.28
N PHE A 113 8.58 -8.47 -1.81
CA PHE A 113 9.51 -7.67 -2.62
C PHE A 113 10.93 -8.21 -2.50
N ARG A 114 11.64 -8.28 -3.61
CA ARG A 114 13.02 -8.80 -3.68
C ARG A 114 13.77 -8.02 -4.74
N ASP A 115 14.98 -7.59 -4.39
CA ASP A 115 15.96 -7.10 -5.35
C ASP A 115 16.82 -8.29 -5.79
N ILE A 116 16.39 -8.97 -6.86
CA ILE A 116 16.92 -10.26 -7.30
C ILE A 116 18.19 -10.05 -8.13
N ASP A 117 18.21 -9.02 -8.97
CA ASP A 117 19.31 -8.75 -9.89
C ASP A 117 20.14 -7.49 -9.54
N ARG A 118 19.84 -6.82 -8.42
CA ARG A 118 20.50 -5.59 -7.96
C ARG A 118 20.33 -4.43 -8.92
N LYS A 119 19.25 -4.43 -9.69
CA LYS A 119 18.91 -3.37 -10.63
C LYS A 119 17.53 -2.85 -10.29
N PRO A 120 17.39 -1.53 -10.08
CA PRO A 120 16.09 -0.92 -10.13
C PRO A 120 15.45 -1.15 -11.52
N PRO A 121 14.13 -1.34 -11.58
CA PRO A 121 13.19 -1.31 -10.46
C PRO A 121 13.08 -2.63 -9.68
N VAL A 122 12.65 -2.55 -8.41
CA VAL A 122 12.51 -3.72 -7.51
C VAL A 122 11.50 -4.74 -8.04
N GLU A 123 11.85 -6.02 -8.04
CA GLU A 123 10.92 -7.11 -8.36
C GLU A 123 10.01 -7.44 -7.17
N PHE A 124 8.90 -8.10 -7.48
CA PHE A 124 8.10 -8.76 -6.48
C PHE A 124 7.71 -10.16 -6.91
N VAL A 125 7.63 -11.04 -5.91
CA VAL A 125 7.21 -12.42 -6.04
C VAL A 125 5.78 -12.54 -5.54
N VAL A 126 4.93 -13.14 -6.36
CA VAL A 126 3.60 -13.58 -5.99
C VAL A 126 3.61 -15.07 -5.84
N GLN A 127 3.04 -15.56 -4.75
CA GLN A 127 2.88 -16.98 -4.48
C GLN A 127 1.44 -17.27 -4.10
N GLY A 128 0.99 -18.50 -4.33
CA GLY A 128 -0.30 -18.96 -3.84
C GLY A 128 -0.68 -20.32 -4.39
N MET A 129 -1.96 -20.66 -4.24
CA MET A 129 -2.43 -22.04 -4.40
C MET A 129 -3.80 -22.16 -5.06
N LYS A 130 -4.07 -23.36 -5.56
CA LYS A 130 -5.40 -23.89 -5.90
C LYS A 130 -5.43 -25.38 -5.55
N ASP A 131 -6.23 -25.75 -4.57
CA ASP A 131 -6.22 -27.10 -4.00
C ASP A 131 -4.77 -27.49 -3.59
N ALA A 132 -4.25 -28.61 -4.08
CA ALA A 132 -2.88 -29.06 -3.84
C ALA A 132 -1.82 -28.41 -4.75
N LYS A 133 -2.21 -27.55 -5.70
CA LYS A 133 -1.31 -26.95 -6.69
C LYS A 133 -0.77 -25.63 -6.15
N VAL A 134 0.56 -25.53 -6.05
CA VAL A 134 1.28 -24.32 -5.63
C VAL A 134 1.91 -23.68 -6.86
N GLY A 135 1.84 -22.35 -6.93
CA GLY A 135 2.53 -21.58 -7.96
C GLY A 135 3.23 -20.35 -7.39
N TYR A 136 4.26 -19.90 -8.08
CA TYR A 136 4.90 -18.62 -7.85
C TYR A 136 5.35 -17.98 -9.17
N ALA A 137 5.37 -16.66 -9.20
CA ALA A 137 5.97 -15.88 -10.29
C ALA A 137 6.64 -14.62 -9.77
N VAL A 138 7.64 -14.16 -10.52
CA VAL A 138 8.41 -12.95 -10.32
C VAL A 138 7.96 -11.94 -11.36
N TYR A 139 7.62 -10.75 -10.89
CA TYR A 139 7.16 -9.66 -11.72
C TYR A 139 8.02 -8.42 -11.51
N ARG A 140 8.05 -7.57 -12.53
CA ARG A 140 8.65 -6.24 -12.49
C ARG A 140 7.76 -5.24 -13.22
N VAL A 141 7.79 -4.00 -12.76
CA VAL A 141 7.18 -2.89 -13.51
C VAL A 141 8.24 -2.28 -14.43
N GLU A 142 7.97 -2.26 -15.73
CA GLU A 142 8.78 -1.58 -16.75
C GLU A 142 7.97 -0.40 -17.31
N GLY A 143 8.31 0.81 -16.84
CA GLY A 143 7.55 2.02 -17.14
C GLY A 143 6.12 1.97 -16.60
N ALA A 144 5.15 1.75 -17.48
CA ALA A 144 3.72 1.62 -17.14
C ALA A 144 3.19 0.19 -17.30
N LEU A 145 4.06 -0.75 -17.66
CA LEU A 145 3.70 -2.14 -17.89
C LEU A 145 4.17 -2.98 -16.73
N LEU A 146 3.30 -3.88 -16.29
CA LEU A 146 3.67 -5.00 -15.45
C LEU A 146 4.13 -6.13 -16.36
N GLU A 147 5.29 -6.70 -16.07
CA GLU A 147 5.88 -7.83 -16.81
C GLU A 147 6.01 -9.06 -15.92
N ASP A 148 5.70 -10.24 -16.49
CA ASP A 148 5.99 -11.54 -15.89
C ASP A 148 7.39 -11.97 -16.35
N LEU A 149 8.36 -11.91 -15.44
CA LEU A 149 9.75 -12.24 -15.75
C LEU A 149 9.95 -13.76 -15.76
N PHE A 150 9.32 -14.46 -14.82
CA PHE A 150 9.46 -15.89 -14.66
C PHE A 150 8.43 -16.44 -13.67
N GLY A 151 7.88 -17.62 -13.94
CA GLY A 151 7.05 -18.33 -12.97
C GLY A 151 7.07 -19.84 -13.12
N ARG A 152 6.67 -20.53 -12.04
CA ARG A 152 6.38 -21.98 -12.05
C ARG A 152 5.06 -22.25 -11.35
N GLY A 153 4.23 -23.09 -11.97
CA GLY A 153 2.97 -23.57 -11.39
C GLY A 153 1.81 -22.57 -11.39
N MET A 154 2.01 -21.32 -11.80
CA MET A 154 0.98 -20.27 -11.81
C MET A 154 -0.23 -20.62 -12.68
N ASN A 155 0.01 -21.26 -13.83
CA ASN A 155 -1.05 -21.74 -14.73
C ASN A 155 -1.98 -22.79 -14.10
N TYR A 156 -1.56 -23.42 -13.01
CA TYR A 156 -2.35 -24.41 -12.29
C TYR A 156 -3.05 -23.84 -11.05
N CYS A 157 -2.63 -22.68 -10.55
CA CYS A 157 -3.16 -22.09 -9.33
C CYS A 157 -4.01 -20.81 -9.50
N CYS A 158 -4.02 -20.22 -10.70
CA CYS A 158 -4.82 -19.04 -11.03
C CYS A 158 -6.24 -19.37 -11.55
#